data_AF-A0A6J4SND6-F1
#
_entry.id   AF-A0A6J4SND6-F1
#
_cell.length_a   1.000
_cell.length_b   1.000
_cell.length_c   1.000
_cell.angle_alpha   90.00
_cell.angle_beta   90.00
_cell.angle_gamma   90.00
#
_symmetry.space_group_name_H-M   'P 1'
#
loop_
_entity.id
_entity.type
_entity.pdbx_description
1 polymer ?
#
loop_
_entity_poly.entity_id
_entity_poly.type
_entity_poly.pdbx_seq_one_letter_code
_entity_poly.pdbx_strand_id
1 'polypeptide(L)'
;GGAGALRSPQLLMVSGIGPAGHLREMGIGVAHDLPGVGQNLHDHPMVTPVWPVTEGSTMLAAGEPEPVREYALLRRGPLASANFQAAAMLRTGEEDRKSTR
;
A
#
# COMPACT_ATOMS: atom_id res chain seq x y z
N GLY A 1 5.51 -8.53 16.50
CA GLY A 1 4.82 -7.90 15.35
C GLY A 1 5.78 -6.95 14.67
N GLY A 2 5.80 -6.90 13.33
CA GLY A 2 6.64 -5.95 12.58
C GLY A 2 5.99 -4.57 12.50
N ALA A 3 6.80 -3.51 12.51
CA ALA A 3 6.29 -2.13 12.49
C ALA A 3 5.87 -1.65 11.08
N GLY A 4 6.21 -2.41 10.02
CA GLY A 4 5.91 -2.12 8.62
C GLY A 4 7.02 -1.34 7.91
N ALA A 5 6.94 -1.21 6.59
CA ALA A 5 8.01 -0.60 5.76
C ALA A 5 8.39 0.84 6.16
N LEU A 6 7.44 1.60 6.72
CA LEU A 6 7.68 2.98 7.17
C LEU A 6 8.20 3.05 8.62
N ARG A 7 7.61 2.29 9.55
CA ARG A 7 7.94 2.43 10.98
C ARG A 7 9.08 1.54 11.44
N SER A 8 9.38 0.45 10.74
CA SER A 8 10.55 -0.38 11.05
C SER A 8 11.87 0.41 10.89
N PRO A 9 12.15 1.11 9.77
CA PRO A 9 13.37 1.90 9.68
C PRO A 9 13.38 3.08 10.66
N GLN A 10 12.23 3.71 10.93
CA GLN A 10 12.13 4.74 11.97
C GLN A 10 12.50 4.19 13.35
N LEU A 11 11.98 3.03 13.73
CA LEU A 11 12.25 2.39 15.03
C LEU A 11 13.73 2.04 15.17
N LEU A 12 14.36 1.55 14.10
CA LEU A 12 15.80 1.30 14.07
C LEU A 12 16.59 2.61 14.28
N MET A 13 16.23 3.67 13.56
CA MET A 13 16.93 4.96 13.67
C MET A 13 16.80 5.58 15.06
N VAL A 14 15.62 5.60 15.69
CA VAL A 14 15.47 6.10 17.07
C VAL A 14 16.15 5.21 18.12
N SER A 15 16.51 3.98 17.75
CA SER A 15 17.31 3.07 18.57
C SER A 15 18.82 3.17 18.28
N GLY A 16 19.24 4.13 17.44
CA GLY A 16 20.65 4.36 17.09
C GLY A 16 21.20 3.47 15.96
N ILE A 17 20.33 2.80 15.19
CA ILE A 17 20.71 1.93 14.07
C ILE A 17 20.25 2.57 12.76
N GLY A 18 21.18 3.07 11.95
CA GLY A 18 20.88 3.77 10.71
C GLY A 18 22.04 4.61 10.19
N PRO A 19 21.84 5.49 9.20
CA PRO A 19 22.91 6.31 8.62
C PRO A 19 23.53 7.22 9.69
N ALA A 20 24.80 7.01 10.05
CA ALA A 20 25.40 7.68 11.20
C ALA A 20 25.45 9.22 11.09
N GLY A 21 25.53 9.79 9.88
CA GLY A 21 25.43 11.23 9.67
C GLY A 21 24.06 11.77 10.09
N HIS A 22 22.99 11.17 9.55
CA HIS A 22 21.62 11.53 9.87
C HIS A 22 21.29 11.32 11.36
N LEU A 23 21.75 10.22 11.96
CA LEU A 23 21.55 9.99 13.40
C LEU A 23 22.19 11.10 14.25
N ARG A 24 23.41 11.54 13.91
CA ARG A 24 24.09 12.64 14.61
C ARG A 24 23.37 13.98 14.40
N GLU A 25 22.88 14.26 13.20
CA GLU A 25 22.06 15.46 12.91
C GLU A 25 20.81 15.52 13.79
N MET A 26 20.22 14.36 14.08
CA MET A 26 19.03 14.24 14.93
C MET A 26 19.35 14.13 16.44
N GLY A 27 20.62 14.24 16.84
CA GLY A 27 21.03 14.13 18.25
C GLY A 27 20.93 12.71 18.84
N ILE A 28 20.89 11.68 17.99
CA ILE A 28 20.77 10.28 18.39
C ILE A 28 22.16 9.63 18.46
N GLY A 29 22.43 8.90 19.54
CA GLY A 29 23.64 8.11 19.67
C GLY A 29 23.73 7.02 18.60
N VAL A 30 24.87 6.90 17.93
CA VAL A 30 25.10 5.88 16.91
C VAL A 30 25.47 4.56 17.58
N ALA A 31 24.52 3.63 17.68
CA ALA A 31 24.74 2.27 18.13
C ALA A 31 25.32 1.39 17.00
N HIS A 32 24.82 1.56 15.77
CA HIS A 32 25.32 0.88 14.59
C HIS A 32 25.10 1.72 13.33
N ASP A 33 26.17 1.99 12.58
CA ASP A 33 26.08 2.70 11.30
C ASP A 33 25.61 1.73 10.20
N LEU A 34 24.36 1.91 9.77
CA LEU A 34 23.73 1.07 8.76
C LEU A 34 23.01 1.95 7.72
N PRO A 35 23.72 2.41 6.67
CA PRO A 35 23.23 3.45 5.76
C PRO A 35 22.02 3.02 4.92
N GLY A 36 21.75 1.71 4.80
CA GLY A 36 20.56 1.19 4.10
C GLY A 36 19.25 1.35 4.87
N VAL A 37 19.28 1.65 6.17
CA VAL A 37 18.05 1.85 6.97
C VAL A 37 17.29 3.07 6.45
N GLY A 38 16.02 2.87 6.11
CA GLY A 38 15.15 3.92 5.57
C GLY A 38 15.33 4.17 4.07
N GLN A 39 16.23 3.46 3.39
CA GLN A 39 16.45 3.56 1.96
C GLN A 39 15.67 2.50 1.19
N ASN A 40 15.70 2.58 -0.15
CA ASN A 40 15.11 1.59 -1.05
C ASN A 40 13.59 1.36 -0.83
N LEU A 41 12.86 2.44 -0.52
CA LEU A 41 11.40 2.40 -0.49
C LEU A 41 10.88 2.32 -1.92
N HIS A 42 10.21 1.23 -2.25
CA HIS A 42 9.48 1.04 -3.49
C HIS A 42 7.98 0.95 -3.20
N ASP A 43 7.18 1.52 -4.10
CA ASP A 43 5.74 1.38 -4.11
C ASP A 43 5.24 1.26 -5.56
N HIS A 44 4.02 0.77 -5.74
CA HIS A 44 3.38 0.69 -7.03
C HIS A 44 2.59 1.98 -7.31
N PRO A 45 2.99 2.81 -8.29
CA PRO A 45 2.21 3.98 -8.65
C PRO A 45 0.82 3.56 -9.18
N MET A 46 -0.20 4.30 -8.78
CA MET A 46 -1.59 3.99 -9.12
C MET A 46 -2.22 5.12 -9.94
N VAL A 47 -2.95 4.75 -10.99
CA VAL A 47 -3.84 5.64 -11.74
C VAL A 47 -5.26 5.08 -11.62
N THR A 48 -6.22 5.91 -11.20
CA THR A 48 -7.60 5.52 -10.92
C THR A 48 -8.57 6.19 -11.89
N PRO A 49 -8.71 5.69 -13.13
CA PRO A 49 -9.71 6.22 -14.04
C PRO A 49 -11.12 5.84 -13.59
N VAL A 50 -12.07 6.76 -13.78
CA VAL A 50 -13.48 6.59 -13.38
C VAL A 50 -14.37 6.71 -14.61
N TRP A 51 -15.27 5.74 -14.77
CA TRP A 51 -16.27 5.73 -15.84
C TRP A 51 -17.68 5.58 -15.26
N PRO A 52 -18.70 6.20 -15.88
CA PRO A 52 -20.09 6.02 -15.47
C PRO A 52 -20.55 4.58 -15.74
N VAL A 53 -21.32 4.03 -14.80
CA VAL A 53 -21.96 2.73 -14.94
C VAL A 53 -23.40 2.95 -15.38
N THR A 54 -23.77 2.39 -16.53
CA THR A 54 -25.11 2.55 -17.12
C THR A 54 -26.09 1.46 -16.71
N GLU A 55 -25.59 0.32 -16.24
CA GLU A 55 -26.38 -0.83 -15.79
C GLU A 55 -25.83 -1.40 -14.48
N GLY A 56 -26.71 -1.72 -13.54
CA GLY A 56 -26.35 -2.22 -12.22
C GLY A 56 -26.05 -1.12 -11.20
N SER A 57 -25.43 -1.50 -10.09
CA SER A 57 -25.10 -0.61 -8.97
C SER A 57 -23.59 -0.49 -8.77
N THR A 58 -23.14 0.66 -8.29
CA THR A 58 -21.74 0.86 -7.88
C THR A 58 -21.62 0.83 -6.36
N MET A 59 -20.39 0.63 -5.87
CA MET A 59 -20.09 0.71 -4.43
C MET A 59 -20.36 2.08 -3.81
N LEU A 60 -20.56 3.14 -4.61
CA LEU A 60 -20.95 4.46 -4.10
C LEU A 60 -22.31 4.43 -3.38
N ALA A 61 -23.23 3.56 -3.83
CA ALA A 61 -24.54 3.38 -3.21
C ALA A 61 -24.50 2.48 -1.95
N ALA A 62 -23.35 1.91 -1.59
CA ALA A 62 -23.24 1.01 -0.44
C ALA A 62 -23.45 1.70 0.91
N GLY A 63 -23.38 3.05 0.94
CA GLY A 63 -23.66 3.86 2.14
C GLY A 63 -25.14 4.16 2.38
N GLU A 64 -26.03 3.79 1.46
CA GLU A 64 -27.46 4.01 1.61
C GLU A 64 -28.07 3.16 2.76
N PRO A 65 -29.22 3.56 3.34
CA PRO A 65 -29.74 2.94 4.55
C PRO A 65 -29.98 1.42 4.48
N GLU A 66 -30.49 0.90 3.36
CA GLU A 66 -30.78 -0.53 3.23
C GLU A 66 -29.52 -1.40 3.19
N PRO A 67 -28.50 -1.13 2.34
CA PRO A 67 -27.22 -1.83 2.41
C PRO A 67 -26.57 -1.80 3.81
N VAL A 68 -26.65 -0.66 4.50
CA VAL A 68 -26.15 -0.52 5.87
C VAL A 68 -26.91 -1.43 6.84
N ARG A 69 -28.25 -1.44 6.75
CA ARG A 69 -29.11 -2.29 7.58
C ARG A 69 -28.88 -3.78 7.32
N GLU A 70 -28.77 -4.17 6.05
CA GLU A 70 -28.48 -5.55 5.66
C GLU A 70 -27.14 -6.02 6.25
N TYR A 71 -26.10 -5.19 6.16
CA TYR A 71 -24.81 -5.50 6.75
C TYR A 71 -24.88 -5.57 8.28
N ALA A 72 -25.54 -4.61 8.93
CA ALA A 72 -25.64 -4.57 10.39
C ALA A 72 -26.34 -5.80 10.96
N LEU A 73 -27.40 -6.27 10.30
CA LEU A 73 -28.21 -7.39 10.77
C LEU A 73 -27.65 -8.76 10.34
N LEU A 74 -27.14 -8.86 9.11
CA LEU A 74 -26.84 -10.16 8.49
C LEU A 74 -25.37 -10.33 8.12
N ARG A 75 -24.56 -9.27 8.21
CA ARG A 75 -23.16 -9.23 7.70
C ARG A 75 -23.08 -9.64 6.22
N ARG A 76 -24.07 -9.20 5.44
CA ARG A 76 -24.21 -9.44 4.00
C ARG A 76 -24.36 -8.11 3.26
N GLY A 77 -24.55 -8.20 1.94
CA GLY A 77 -24.75 -7.05 1.07
C GLY A 77 -23.44 -6.40 0.61
N PRO A 78 -23.53 -5.27 -0.12
CA PRO A 78 -22.38 -4.60 -0.74
C PRO A 78 -21.24 -4.27 0.23
N LEU A 79 -21.56 -3.89 1.48
CA LEU A 79 -20.56 -3.58 2.52
C LEU A 79 -19.74 -4.78 3.00
N ALA A 80 -20.18 -6.01 2.69
CA ALA A 80 -19.41 -7.23 2.93
C ALA A 80 -18.58 -7.66 1.70
N SER A 81 -18.72 -6.98 0.55
CA SER A 81 -17.97 -7.30 -0.67
C SER A 81 -16.54 -6.78 -0.60
N ALA A 82 -15.63 -7.48 -1.29
CA ALA A 82 -14.34 -6.91 -1.65
C ALA A 82 -14.55 -5.76 -2.65
N ASN A 83 -13.86 -4.63 -2.44
CA ASN A 83 -13.96 -3.45 -3.31
C ASN A 83 -13.49 -3.73 -4.74
N PHE A 84 -12.49 -4.61 -4.91
CA PHE A 84 -12.01 -5.05 -6.22
C PHE A 84 -12.45 -6.49 -6.45
N GLN A 85 -13.25 -6.72 -7.49
CA GLN A 85 -13.77 -8.04 -7.83
C GLN A 85 -13.06 -8.67 -9.03
N ALA A 86 -12.32 -7.89 -9.81
CA ALA A 86 -11.51 -8.35 -10.94
C ALA A 86 -10.15 -7.64 -10.94
N ALA A 87 -9.12 -8.37 -11.37
CA ALA A 87 -7.77 -7.85 -11.55
C ALA A 87 -7.17 -8.44 -12.83
N ALA A 88 -6.35 -7.65 -13.52
CA ALA A 88 -5.60 -8.08 -14.69
C ALA A 88 -4.14 -7.66 -14.56
N MET A 89 -3.22 -8.58 -14.85
CA MET A 89 -1.79 -8.27 -15.04
C MET A 89 -1.51 -8.30 -16.54
N LEU A 90 -1.15 -7.15 -17.09
CA LEU A 90 -0.97 -6.98 -18.53
C LEU A 90 0.46 -6.57 -18.83
N ARG A 91 1.02 -7.13 -19.90
CA ARG A 91 2.24 -6.62 -20.53
C ARG A 91 1.82 -5.64 -21.63
N THR A 92 2.40 -4.44 -21.65
CA THR A 92 1.98 -3.36 -22.55
C THR A 92 2.77 -3.28 -23.87
N GLY A 93 3.38 -4.39 -24.32
CA GLY A 93 4.12 -4.46 -25.59
C GLY A 93 4.85 -5.80 -25.81
N GLU A 94 5.41 -5.99 -27.00
CA GLU A 94 6.34 -7.08 -27.32
C GLU A 94 7.76 -6.61 -26.94
N GLU A 95 8.26 -7.00 -25.78
CA GLU A 95 9.68 -6.83 -25.47
C GLU A 95 10.46 -8.02 -26.01
N ASP A 96 11.18 -7.74 -27.10
CA ASP A 96 12.18 -8.56 -27.75
C ASP A 96 13.16 -9.13 -26.70
N ARG A 97 13.24 -10.46 -26.64
CA ARG A 97 14.06 -11.21 -25.68
C ARG A 97 15.54 -11.03 -25.98
N LYS A 98 16.14 -9.88 -25.67
CA LYS A 98 17.58 -9.65 -25.77
C LYS A 98 18.22 -9.37 -24.42
N SER A 99 18.98 -10.38 -24.00
CA SER A 99 20.26 -10.28 -23.29
C SER A 99 20.28 -10.09 -21.77
N THR A 100 20.43 -11.23 -21.09
CA THR A 100 21.34 -11.46 -19.93
C THR A 100 21.46 -12.99 -19.86
N ARG A 101 22.56 -13.68 -20.17
CA ARG A 101 23.94 -13.59 -19.65
C ARG A 101 24.00 -13.24 -18.17
#